data_AF-A0A8S4EYD4-F1
#
_entry.id   AF-A0A8S4EYD4-F1
#
_cell.length_a   1.000
_cell.length_b   1.000
_cell.length_c   1.000
_cell.angle_alpha   90.00
_cell.angle_beta   90.00
_cell.angle_gamma   90.00
#
_symmetry.space_group_name_H-M   'P 1'
#
loop_
_entity.id
_entity.type
_entity.pdbx_description
1 polymer ?
#
loop_
_entity_poly.entity_id
_entity_poly.type
_entity_poly.pdbx_seq_one_letter_code
_entity_poly.pdbx_strand_id
1 'polypeptide(L)'
;MEKTEDEGLDDQTDLTVSKFSMLEYEKQIFIDVFEKDALLIMAKEKAYLEGGVHFVSTRILVVDLLKNRVPIAHITGIIVLRAHTILESCQEAFALRLYRQNNKTGFIKAFSNSPISFTFGYHQVEKVMRALFVTELFLWPRFHGVIIKCLSRRQAEVEELHLPMSGNTTHIQTCLLDIMNYTVKQLKSMNRTLDLQEITTENCITKKFHKVLQSQLDCVWHQLSTRTKEYIQDLKILRAMIIESAACECDRESAACECDRDSTIQLDLKILRAMIM
;
A
#
# COMPACT_ATOMS: atom_id res chain seq x y z
N MET A 1 12.39 44.82 37.53
CA MET A 1 13.32 45.35 36.52
C MET A 1 14.70 44.83 36.88
N GLU A 2 15.03 43.62 36.45
CA GLU A 2 16.39 43.11 36.18
C GLU A 2 16.32 41.63 35.78
N LYS A 3 17.28 41.24 34.94
CA LYS A 3 17.67 39.90 34.46
C LYS A 3 17.04 39.38 33.15
N THR A 4 17.69 39.81 32.08
CA THR A 4 18.13 38.97 30.94
C THR A 4 19.00 37.79 31.40
N GLU A 5 18.85 36.63 30.75
CA GLU A 5 19.95 35.72 30.37
C GLU A 5 19.46 34.71 29.32
N ASP A 6 20.35 34.46 28.36
CA ASP A 6 20.27 33.72 27.10
C ASP A 6 20.37 32.18 27.24
N GLU A 7 20.40 31.50 26.08
CA GLU A 7 20.77 30.11 25.74
C GLU A 7 19.56 29.19 25.45
N GLY A 8 19.32 28.65 24.25
CA GLY A 8 20.18 28.36 23.10
C GLY A 8 20.57 26.87 23.08
N LEU A 9 19.81 26.02 22.37
CA LEU A 9 20.38 24.84 21.70
C LEU A 9 19.41 24.25 20.66
N ASP A 10 19.95 24.10 19.45
CA ASP A 10 19.40 23.41 18.29
C ASP A 10 19.12 21.92 18.57
N ASP A 11 18.12 21.37 17.87
CA ASP A 11 18.36 20.12 17.15
C ASP A 11 17.49 20.05 15.89
N GLN A 12 18.17 20.20 14.76
CA GLN A 12 17.68 19.89 13.43
C GLN A 12 17.40 18.38 13.32
N THR A 13 16.17 18.03 12.93
CA THR A 13 15.95 16.81 12.15
C THR A 13 15.05 17.13 10.95
N ASP A 14 15.71 17.49 9.85
CA ASP A 14 15.16 17.33 8.51
C ASP A 14 14.91 15.83 8.24
N LEU A 15 13.77 15.50 7.62
CA LEU A 15 13.69 14.67 6.41
C LEU A 15 12.23 14.39 6.00
N THR A 16 11.79 15.14 4.99
CA THR A 16 11.04 14.66 3.82
C THR A 16 9.72 13.90 4.05
N VAL A 17 8.60 14.62 3.95
CA VAL A 17 7.36 14.08 3.37
C VAL A 17 6.93 15.04 2.25
N SER A 18 7.30 14.69 1.03
CA SER A 18 6.84 15.38 -0.16
C SER A 18 5.37 15.02 -0.46
N LYS A 19 4.59 16.10 -0.62
CA LYS A 19 3.45 16.27 -1.53
C LYS A 19 2.26 15.32 -1.40
N PHE A 20 1.40 15.61 -0.43
CA PHE A 20 0.02 16.02 -0.71
C PHE A 20 -0.29 17.16 0.26
N SER A 21 -0.38 18.40 -0.23
CA SER A 21 -0.81 19.53 0.61
C SER A 21 -2.31 19.41 0.85
N MET A 22 -2.65 18.78 1.97
CA MET A 22 -4.01 18.77 2.51
C MET A 22 -4.45 20.23 2.72
N LEU A 23 -5.59 20.61 2.16
CA LEU A 23 -6.11 21.97 2.25
C LEU A 23 -6.42 22.29 3.72
N GLU A 24 -6.21 23.54 4.15
CA GLU A 24 -6.27 23.94 5.56
C GLU A 24 -7.65 23.62 6.20
N TYR A 25 -8.72 23.54 5.40
CA TYR A 25 -10.05 23.14 5.85
C TYR A 25 -10.16 21.64 6.22
N GLU A 26 -9.39 20.77 5.57
CA GLU A 26 -9.37 19.33 5.88
C GLU A 26 -8.62 19.07 7.19
N LYS A 27 -7.59 19.86 7.49
CA LYS A 27 -6.92 19.84 8.80
C LYS A 27 -7.86 20.35 9.90
N GLN A 28 -8.64 21.39 9.61
CA GLN A 28 -9.61 21.94 10.58
C GLN A 28 -10.74 20.96 10.90
N ILE A 29 -11.24 20.21 9.91
CA ILE A 29 -12.19 19.11 10.11
C ILE A 29 -11.56 17.99 10.96
N PHE A 30 -10.27 17.71 10.78
CA PHE A 30 -9.57 16.65 11.49
C PHE A 30 -9.28 17.01 12.97
N ILE A 31 -9.01 18.28 13.26
CA ILE A 31 -8.70 18.78 14.61
C ILE A 31 -10.00 19.04 15.42
N ASP A 32 -11.06 19.57 14.81
CA ASP A 32 -12.36 19.80 15.49
C ASP A 32 -13.06 18.49 15.92
N VAL A 33 -12.66 17.34 15.37
CA VAL A 33 -13.14 16.01 15.75
C VAL A 33 -12.59 15.56 17.11
N PHE A 34 -11.45 16.10 17.57
CA PHE A 34 -10.75 15.62 18.77
C PHE A 34 -11.11 16.38 20.06
N GLU A 35 -11.65 17.60 19.98
CA GLU A 35 -11.96 18.42 21.17
C GLU A 35 -13.45 18.39 21.57
N LYS A 36 -14.33 17.84 20.72
CA LYS A 36 -15.80 17.74 20.94
C LYS A 36 -16.27 16.33 21.31
N ASP A 37 -15.51 15.62 22.14
CA ASP A 37 -15.76 14.21 22.40
C ASP A 37 -17.19 13.92 22.88
N ALA A 38 -17.74 14.63 23.87
CA ALA A 38 -19.08 14.30 24.41
C ALA A 38 -20.23 14.55 23.42
N LEU A 39 -20.16 15.64 22.64
CA LEU A 39 -21.25 16.02 21.72
C LEU A 39 -21.18 15.23 20.42
N LEU A 40 -19.96 14.91 19.96
CA LEU A 40 -19.73 13.97 18.85
C LEU A 40 -20.20 12.56 19.21
N ILE A 41 -20.03 12.12 20.45
CA ILE A 41 -20.49 10.80 20.92
C ILE A 41 -22.02 10.69 20.85
N MET A 42 -22.75 11.68 21.37
CA MET A 42 -24.22 11.67 21.32
C MET A 42 -24.74 11.80 19.88
N ALA A 43 -24.09 12.61 19.06
CA ALA A 43 -24.40 12.71 17.64
C ALA A 43 -24.17 11.38 16.89
N LYS A 44 -23.12 10.63 17.24
CA LYS A 44 -22.83 9.30 16.68
C LYS A 44 -23.87 8.27 17.08
N GLU A 45 -24.28 8.23 18.34
CA GLU A 45 -25.33 7.31 18.80
C GLU A 45 -26.66 7.58 18.08
N LYS A 46 -27.03 8.85 17.95
CA LYS A 46 -28.19 9.24 17.16
C LYS A 46 -28.07 8.84 15.69
N ALA A 47 -26.90 9.01 15.08
CA ALA A 47 -26.66 8.59 13.70
C ALA A 47 -26.81 7.07 13.50
N TYR A 48 -26.36 6.25 14.47
CA TYR A 48 -26.56 4.80 14.41
C TYR A 48 -28.04 4.40 14.58
N LEU A 49 -28.82 5.17 15.34
CA LEU A 49 -30.27 4.98 15.51
C LEU A 49 -31.09 5.43 14.30
N GLU A 50 -30.67 6.49 13.62
CA GLU A 50 -31.26 6.95 12.35
C GLU A 50 -31.10 5.89 11.24
N GLY A 51 -30.09 5.02 11.37
CA GLY A 51 -29.85 3.89 10.48
C GLY A 51 -29.25 4.31 9.14
N GLY A 52 -29.18 3.35 8.22
CA GLY A 52 -28.57 3.53 6.91
C GLY A 52 -27.20 2.85 6.77
N VAL A 53 -26.40 3.31 5.81
CA VAL A 53 -25.05 2.79 5.55
C VAL A 53 -24.03 3.74 6.16
N HIS A 54 -23.20 3.21 7.06
CA HIS A 54 -22.15 3.97 7.73
C HIS A 54 -20.77 3.55 7.25
N PHE A 55 -19.94 4.53 6.92
CA PHE A 55 -18.52 4.35 6.67
C PHE A 55 -17.77 4.68 7.95
N VAL A 56 -17.17 3.67 8.58
CA VAL A 56 -16.49 3.82 9.87
C VAL A 56 -15.11 3.18 9.79
N SER A 57 -14.12 3.82 10.42
CA SER A 57 -12.80 3.23 10.56
C SER A 57 -12.81 2.13 11.63
N THR A 58 -11.99 1.10 11.42
CA THR A 58 -11.96 -0.08 12.29
C THR A 58 -11.73 0.28 13.77
N ARG A 59 -10.85 1.24 14.06
CA ARG A 59 -10.55 1.68 15.44
C ARG A 59 -11.76 2.27 16.15
N ILE A 60 -12.50 3.14 15.47
CA ILE A 60 -13.71 3.77 16.04
C ILE A 60 -14.77 2.70 16.27
N LEU A 61 -14.97 1.81 15.29
CA LEU A 61 -15.93 0.72 15.39
C LEU A 61 -15.65 -0.20 16.60
N VAL A 62 -14.38 -0.56 16.85
CA VAL A 62 -14.01 -1.38 18.00
C VAL A 62 -14.35 -0.68 19.32
N VAL A 63 -14.01 0.60 19.48
CA VAL A 63 -14.32 1.37 20.70
C VAL A 63 -15.82 1.49 20.90
N ASP A 64 -16.58 1.74 19.83
CA ASP A 64 -18.04 1.89 19.90
C ASP A 64 -18.76 0.56 20.21
N LEU A 65 -18.24 -0.56 19.70
CA LEU A 65 -18.72 -1.91 20.03
C LEU A 65 -18.43 -2.27 21.49
N LEU A 66 -17.23 -1.96 22.00
CA LEU A 66 -16.87 -2.23 23.40
C LEU A 66 -17.67 -1.38 24.40
N LYS A 67 -18.01 -0.14 24.01
CA LYS A 67 -18.87 0.75 24.81
C LYS A 67 -20.37 0.47 24.64
N ASN A 68 -20.74 -0.54 23.84
CA ASN A 68 -22.13 -0.91 23.54
C ASN A 68 -22.99 0.26 23.01
N ARG A 69 -22.40 1.20 22.26
CA ARG A 69 -23.13 2.35 21.69
C ARG A 69 -23.89 2.01 20.43
N VAL A 70 -23.40 1.01 19.69
CA VAL A 70 -24.03 0.54 18.46
C VAL A 70 -24.97 -0.61 18.82
N PRO A 71 -26.26 -0.56 18.45
CA PRO A 71 -27.17 -1.67 18.67
C PRO A 71 -26.87 -2.82 17.69
N ILE A 72 -25.99 -3.73 18.10
CA ILE A 72 -25.44 -4.82 17.26
C ILE A 72 -26.55 -5.75 16.73
N ALA A 73 -27.65 -5.91 17.48
CA ALA A 73 -28.79 -6.75 17.10
C ALA A 73 -29.52 -6.26 15.84
N HIS A 74 -29.48 -4.95 15.54
CA HIS A 74 -30.17 -4.36 14.38
C HIS A 74 -29.28 -4.24 13.14
N ILE A 75 -27.99 -4.59 13.24
CA ILE A 75 -27.07 -4.55 12.12
C ILE A 75 -27.36 -5.72 11.18
N THR A 76 -27.74 -5.39 9.94
CA THR A 76 -28.02 -6.37 8.88
C THR A 76 -26.77 -7.10 8.40
N GLY A 77 -25.63 -6.40 8.31
CA GLY A 77 -24.36 -7.01 7.95
C GLY A 77 -23.20 -6.04 7.90
N ILE A 78 -21.99 -6.59 7.79
CA ILE A 78 -20.73 -5.84 7.70
C ILE A 78 -20.06 -6.15 6.36
N ILE A 79 -19.56 -5.09 5.70
CA ILE A 79 -18.76 -5.20 4.50
C ILE A 79 -17.33 -4.76 4.82
N VAL A 80 -16.37 -5.67 4.66
CA VAL A 80 -14.95 -5.38 4.86
C VAL A 80 -14.32 -5.05 3.51
N LEU A 81 -13.75 -3.85 3.41
CA LEU A 81 -12.94 -3.42 2.28
C LEU A 81 -11.47 -3.78 2.54
N ARG A 82 -10.72 -4.10 1.48
CA ARG A 82 -9.30 -4.51 1.55
C ARG A 82 -9.06 -5.68 2.49
N ALA A 83 -9.80 -6.77 2.29
CA ALA A 83 -9.73 -7.95 3.15
C ALA A 83 -8.32 -8.61 3.26
N HIS A 84 -7.38 -8.28 2.39
CA HIS A 84 -6.01 -8.77 2.45
C HIS A 84 -5.21 -8.24 3.65
N THR A 85 -5.54 -7.06 4.19
CA THR A 85 -4.80 -6.48 5.33
C THR A 85 -5.26 -7.01 6.70
N ILE A 86 -6.27 -7.88 6.74
CA ILE A 86 -6.89 -8.31 8.00
C ILE A 86 -5.91 -9.03 8.94
N LEU A 87 -4.99 -9.81 8.37
CA LEU A 87 -3.99 -10.55 9.15
C LEU A 87 -2.89 -9.64 9.68
N GLU A 88 -2.54 -8.58 8.95
CA GLU A 88 -1.53 -7.61 9.38
C GLU A 88 -2.08 -6.66 10.45
N SER A 89 -3.30 -6.15 10.24
CA SER A 89 -3.90 -5.13 11.11
C SER A 89 -4.57 -5.71 12.35
N CYS A 90 -5.09 -6.95 12.30
CA CYS A 90 -5.83 -7.66 13.36
C CYS A 90 -7.08 -6.94 13.93
N GLN A 91 -7.23 -5.64 13.75
CA GLN A 91 -8.32 -4.82 14.30
C GLN A 91 -9.66 -5.18 13.67
N GLU A 92 -9.69 -5.46 12.36
CA GLU A 92 -10.91 -5.82 11.64
C GLU A 92 -11.39 -7.20 12.09
N ALA A 93 -10.47 -8.16 12.24
CA ALA A 93 -10.78 -9.49 12.76
C ALA A 93 -11.36 -9.41 14.18
N PHE A 94 -10.80 -8.52 15.02
CA PHE A 94 -11.31 -8.30 16.36
C PHE A 94 -12.72 -7.69 16.36
N ALA A 95 -12.97 -6.67 15.54
CA ALA A 95 -14.31 -6.08 15.39
C ALA A 95 -15.35 -7.11 14.92
N LEU A 96 -15.00 -7.95 13.94
CA LEU A 96 -15.87 -9.03 13.46
C LEU A 96 -16.13 -10.10 14.52
N ARG A 97 -15.15 -10.41 15.37
CA ARG A 97 -15.32 -11.35 16.48
C ARG A 97 -16.31 -10.81 17.52
N LEU A 98 -16.20 -9.53 17.89
CA LEU A 98 -17.16 -8.87 18.78
C LEU A 98 -18.58 -8.85 18.15
N TYR A 99 -18.65 -8.56 16.86
CA TYR A 99 -19.91 -8.58 16.11
C TYR A 99 -20.58 -9.97 16.16
N ARG A 100 -19.83 -11.05 15.90
CA ARG A 100 -20.36 -12.43 15.89
C ARG A 100 -20.75 -12.97 17.26
N GLN A 101 -20.18 -12.45 18.34
CA GLN A 101 -20.58 -12.83 19.71
C GLN A 101 -22.02 -12.40 20.01
N ASN A 102 -22.38 -11.19 19.58
CA ASN A 102 -23.67 -10.58 19.90
C ASN A 102 -24.72 -10.77 18.80
N ASN A 103 -24.31 -10.89 17.54
CA ASN A 103 -25.21 -11.05 16.40
C ASN A 103 -24.84 -12.28 15.53
N LYS A 104 -25.80 -13.20 15.40
CA LYS A 104 -25.67 -14.43 14.59
C LYS A 104 -26.43 -14.36 13.25
N THR A 105 -27.34 -13.40 13.08
CA THR A 105 -28.22 -13.31 11.90
C THR A 105 -27.61 -12.51 10.75
N GLY A 106 -26.73 -11.56 11.06
CA GLY A 106 -26.18 -10.68 10.03
C GLY A 106 -25.12 -11.32 9.12
N PHE A 107 -25.04 -10.80 7.89
CA PHE A 107 -24.12 -11.28 6.87
C PHE A 107 -22.76 -10.57 6.98
N ILE A 108 -21.69 -11.27 6.58
CA ILE A 108 -20.36 -10.67 6.44
C ILE A 108 -19.92 -10.88 4.99
N LYS A 109 -19.53 -9.80 4.33
CA LYS A 109 -18.95 -9.84 2.98
C LYS A 109 -17.62 -9.11 2.97
N ALA A 110 -16.69 -9.58 2.16
CA ALA A 110 -15.35 -9.04 2.11
C ALA A 110 -14.92 -8.86 0.66
N PHE A 111 -14.31 -7.72 0.37
CA PHE A 111 -13.76 -7.40 -0.94
C PHE A 111 -12.25 -7.20 -0.83
N SER A 112 -11.50 -7.76 -1.79
CA SER A 112 -10.07 -7.54 -1.93
C SER A 112 -9.71 -7.33 -3.39
N ASN A 113 -8.77 -6.43 -3.63
CA ASN A 113 -8.25 -6.07 -4.95
C ASN A 113 -6.86 -6.67 -5.24
N SER A 114 -6.25 -7.38 -4.29
CA SER A 114 -4.88 -7.88 -4.37
C SER A 114 -4.81 -9.40 -4.12
N PRO A 115 -5.02 -10.23 -5.15
CA PRO A 115 -4.94 -11.69 -5.00
C PRO A 115 -3.53 -12.17 -4.58
N ILE A 116 -2.49 -11.45 -5.02
CA ILE A 116 -1.08 -11.75 -4.73
C ILE A 116 -0.78 -11.70 -3.22
N SER A 117 -1.50 -10.88 -2.45
CA SER A 117 -1.30 -10.84 -1.00
C SER A 117 -1.74 -12.13 -0.31
N PHE A 118 -2.63 -12.91 -0.92
CA PHE A 118 -3.06 -14.20 -0.39
C PHE A 118 -2.14 -15.36 -0.76
N THR A 119 -1.22 -15.18 -1.71
CA THR A 119 -0.25 -16.21 -2.09
C THR A 119 0.99 -16.21 -1.19
N PHE A 120 1.12 -15.22 -0.29
CA PHE A 120 2.30 -15.02 0.53
C PHE A 120 2.29 -15.87 1.81
N GLY A 121 3.08 -16.94 1.86
CA GLY A 121 3.18 -17.82 3.02
C GLY A 121 2.11 -18.92 3.08
N TYR A 122 2.15 -19.72 4.14
CA TYR A 122 1.38 -20.96 4.22
C TYR A 122 -0.06 -20.73 4.70
N HIS A 123 -1.03 -21.24 3.92
CA HIS A 123 -2.47 -21.27 4.23
C HIS A 123 -3.11 -19.91 4.54
N GLN A 124 -2.65 -18.82 3.89
CA GLN A 124 -3.18 -17.49 4.18
C GLN A 124 -4.65 -17.31 3.84
N VAL A 125 -5.10 -17.84 2.70
CA VAL A 125 -6.51 -17.74 2.28
C VAL A 125 -7.42 -18.30 3.36
N GLU A 126 -7.11 -19.49 3.88
CA GLU A 126 -7.90 -20.12 4.93
C GLU A 126 -7.85 -19.32 6.23
N LYS A 127 -6.68 -18.81 6.63
CA LYS A 127 -6.53 -17.94 7.81
C LYS A 127 -7.38 -16.67 7.70
N VAL A 128 -7.36 -16.02 6.54
CA VAL A 128 -8.19 -14.84 6.25
C VAL A 128 -9.67 -15.19 6.28
N MET A 129 -10.09 -16.27 5.65
CA MET A 129 -11.49 -16.71 5.65
C MET A 129 -11.99 -17.03 7.06
N ARG A 130 -11.17 -17.69 7.89
CA ARG A 130 -11.46 -17.94 9.30
C ARG A 130 -11.55 -16.65 10.10
N ALA A 131 -10.65 -15.68 9.87
CA ALA A 131 -10.68 -14.38 10.55
C ALA A 131 -11.90 -13.53 10.15
N LEU A 132 -12.37 -13.64 8.90
CA LEU A 132 -13.56 -12.94 8.39
C LEU A 132 -14.88 -13.65 8.73
N PHE A 133 -14.85 -14.89 9.21
CA PHE A 133 -16.03 -15.76 9.38
C PHE A 133 -16.83 -15.96 8.08
N VAL A 134 -16.12 -16.19 6.97
CA VAL A 134 -16.71 -16.43 5.64
C VAL A 134 -16.36 -17.84 5.17
N THR A 135 -17.34 -18.54 4.58
CA THR A 135 -17.21 -19.93 4.11
C THR A 135 -16.93 -20.03 2.62
N GLU A 136 -17.43 -19.08 1.83
CA GLU A 136 -17.34 -19.11 0.36
C GLU A 136 -16.31 -18.10 -0.16
N LEU A 137 -15.52 -18.52 -1.15
CA LEU A 137 -14.56 -17.67 -1.84
C LEU A 137 -14.94 -17.57 -3.32
N PHE A 138 -15.21 -16.36 -3.79
CA PHE A 138 -15.50 -16.08 -5.20
C PHE A 138 -14.29 -15.40 -5.85
N LEU A 139 -13.77 -16.02 -6.92
CA LEU A 139 -12.66 -15.48 -7.70
C LEU A 139 -13.19 -15.00 -9.06
N TRP A 140 -12.95 -13.73 -9.38
CA TRP A 140 -13.39 -13.09 -10.63
C TRP A 140 -12.19 -12.57 -11.44
N PRO A 141 -11.41 -13.45 -12.09
CA PRO A 141 -10.26 -13.04 -12.88
C PRO A 141 -10.67 -12.41 -14.22
N ARG A 142 -9.80 -11.57 -14.79
CA ARG A 142 -10.06 -10.89 -16.09
C ARG A 142 -10.27 -11.83 -17.26
N PHE A 143 -9.73 -13.05 -17.19
CA PHE A 143 -9.89 -14.07 -18.23
C PHE A 143 -11.22 -14.85 -18.15
N HIS A 144 -12.08 -14.52 -17.19
CA HIS A 144 -13.38 -15.18 -17.07
C HIS A 144 -14.30 -14.81 -18.25
N GLY A 145 -14.97 -15.79 -18.87
CA GLY A 145 -15.70 -15.59 -20.12
C GLY A 145 -16.79 -14.50 -20.07
N VAL A 146 -17.47 -14.34 -18.93
CA VAL A 146 -18.46 -13.26 -18.73
C VAL A 146 -17.78 -11.87 -18.72
N ILE A 147 -16.62 -11.78 -18.07
CA ILE A 147 -15.86 -10.54 -17.94
C ILE A 147 -15.27 -10.13 -19.30
N ILE A 148 -14.67 -11.08 -20.03
CA ILE A 148 -14.16 -10.83 -21.39
C ILE A 148 -15.30 -10.29 -22.28
N LYS A 149 -16.47 -10.93 -22.29
CA LYS A 149 -17.62 -10.47 -23.08
C LYS A 149 -18.05 -9.04 -22.75
N CYS A 150 -17.95 -8.63 -21.48
CA CYS A 150 -18.24 -7.27 -21.06
C CYS A 150 -17.15 -6.27 -21.50
N LEU A 151 -15.86 -6.62 -21.33
CA LEU A 151 -14.73 -5.75 -21.68
C LEU A 151 -14.54 -5.62 -23.21
N SER A 152 -14.84 -6.68 -23.98
CA SER A 152 -14.73 -6.67 -25.45
C SER A 152 -15.65 -5.66 -26.13
N ARG A 153 -16.68 -5.15 -25.45
CA ARG A 153 -17.58 -4.12 -26.01
C ARG A 153 -16.90 -2.77 -26.20
N ARG A 154 -15.89 -2.46 -25.40
CA ARG A 154 -15.17 -1.18 -25.42
C ARG A 154 -13.71 -1.43 -25.09
N GLN A 155 -12.94 -1.81 -26.10
CA GLN A 155 -11.49 -1.91 -26.00
C GLN A 155 -10.88 -0.60 -26.46
N ALA A 156 -9.89 -0.10 -25.71
CA ALA A 156 -9.07 1.01 -26.16
C ALA A 156 -8.07 0.49 -27.20
N GLU A 157 -7.88 1.24 -28.28
CA GLU A 157 -6.78 0.99 -29.21
C GLU A 157 -5.47 1.29 -28.50
N VAL A 158 -4.56 0.31 -28.48
CA VAL A 158 -3.24 0.43 -27.84
C VAL A 158 -2.20 0.25 -28.93
N GLU A 159 -1.45 1.32 -29.19
CA GLU A 159 -0.26 1.26 -30.04
C GLU A 159 0.98 1.03 -29.16
N GLU A 160 1.62 -0.14 -29.30
CA GLU A 160 2.84 -0.47 -28.55
C GLU A 160 4.08 0.03 -29.32
N LEU A 161 4.77 1.01 -28.74
CA LEU A 161 6.02 1.53 -29.30
C LEU A 161 7.21 0.86 -28.61
N HIS A 162 7.99 0.09 -29.37
CA HIS A 162 9.23 -0.50 -28.89
C HIS A 162 10.40 0.47 -29.09
N LEU A 163 10.87 1.06 -28.00
CA LEU A 163 12.05 1.94 -27.99
C LEU A 163 13.29 1.12 -27.60
N PRO A 164 14.31 1.03 -28.46
CA PRO A 164 15.56 0.36 -28.13
C PRO A 164 16.39 1.24 -27.19
N MET A 165 16.88 0.68 -26.07
CA MET A 165 17.74 1.44 -25.16
C MET A 165 19.14 1.67 -25.75
N SER A 166 19.78 2.77 -25.35
CA SER A 166 21.16 3.08 -25.77
C SER A 166 22.13 2.01 -25.27
N GLY A 167 23.21 1.79 -26.03
CA GLY A 167 24.27 0.85 -25.64
C GLY A 167 24.90 1.21 -24.29
N ASN A 168 25.06 2.50 -24.00
CA ASN A 168 25.62 2.98 -22.73
C ASN A 168 24.69 2.65 -21.55
N THR A 169 23.39 2.91 -21.71
CA THR A 169 22.40 2.65 -20.65
C THR A 169 22.21 1.15 -20.42
N THR A 170 22.22 0.36 -21.49
CA THR A 170 22.20 -1.10 -21.41
C THR A 170 23.40 -1.63 -20.63
N HIS A 171 24.59 -1.08 -20.86
CA HIS A 171 25.80 -1.45 -20.12
C HIS A 171 25.69 -1.09 -18.63
N ILE A 172 25.24 0.13 -18.32
CA ILE A 172 25.02 0.59 -16.94
C ILE A 172 24.00 -0.29 -16.22
N GLN A 173 22.86 -0.60 -16.85
CA GLN A 173 21.84 -1.46 -16.26
C GLN A 173 22.34 -2.87 -16.02
N THR A 174 23.13 -3.43 -16.95
CA THR A 174 23.75 -4.76 -16.77
C THR A 174 24.67 -4.76 -15.55
N CYS A 175 25.56 -3.77 -15.44
CA CYS A 175 26.45 -3.63 -14.28
C CYS A 175 25.68 -3.46 -12.97
N LEU A 176 24.60 -2.67 -12.95
CA LEU A 176 23.75 -2.50 -11.76
C LEU A 176 23.05 -3.80 -11.36
N LEU A 177 22.55 -4.57 -12.33
CA LEU A 177 21.95 -5.88 -12.08
C LEU A 177 22.98 -6.87 -11.53
N ASP A 178 24.22 -6.84 -12.01
CA ASP A 178 25.30 -7.69 -11.49
C ASP A 178 25.67 -7.34 -10.04
N ILE A 179 25.77 -6.05 -9.72
CA ILE A 179 25.97 -5.58 -8.34
C ILE A 179 24.80 -6.03 -7.45
N MET A 180 23.56 -5.93 -7.94
CA MET A 180 22.37 -6.39 -7.23
C MET A 180 22.37 -7.91 -7.02
N ASN A 181 22.75 -8.70 -8.03
CA ASN A 181 22.92 -10.14 -7.93
C ASN A 181 23.96 -10.51 -6.86
N TYR A 182 25.06 -9.77 -6.80
CA TYR A 182 26.11 -9.98 -5.81
C TYR A 182 25.64 -9.64 -4.39
N THR A 183 24.98 -8.50 -4.18
CA THR A 183 24.48 -8.11 -2.85
C THR A 183 23.43 -9.10 -2.32
N VAL A 184 22.54 -9.60 -3.18
CA VAL A 184 21.58 -10.65 -2.80
C VAL A 184 22.28 -11.96 -2.41
N LYS A 185 23.32 -12.38 -3.14
CA LYS A 185 24.10 -13.59 -2.80
C LYS A 185 24.81 -13.42 -1.45
N GLN A 186 25.41 -12.26 -1.19
CA GLN A 186 26.05 -11.97 0.09
C GLN A 186 25.04 -11.95 1.24
N LEU A 187 23.88 -11.32 1.02
CA LEU A 187 22.80 -11.28 2.01
C LEU A 187 22.33 -12.69 2.39
N LYS A 188 22.20 -13.60 1.41
CA LYS A 188 21.86 -15.01 1.62
C LYS A 188 22.96 -15.78 2.34
N SER A 189 24.22 -15.54 1.99
CA SER A 189 25.36 -16.23 2.62
C SER A 189 25.53 -15.88 4.09
N MET A 190 25.28 -14.62 4.46
CA MET A 190 25.41 -14.16 5.84
C MET A 190 24.26 -14.62 6.74
N ASN A 191 23.06 -14.81 6.19
CA ASN A 191 21.86 -15.15 6.93
C ASN A 191 21.35 -16.56 6.59
N ARG A 192 22.22 -17.57 6.78
CA ARG A 192 21.93 -18.97 6.43
C ARG A 192 20.77 -19.59 7.22
N THR A 193 20.41 -19.00 8.35
CA THR A 193 19.31 -19.44 9.23
C THR A 193 17.93 -18.96 8.77
N LEU A 194 17.86 -17.95 7.89
CA LEU A 194 16.61 -17.42 7.37
C LEU A 194 16.27 -18.13 6.05
N ASP A 195 15.00 -18.53 5.90
CA ASP A 195 14.50 -19.10 4.65
C ASP A 195 14.25 -17.98 3.63
N LEU A 196 15.32 -17.56 2.94
CA LEU A 196 15.31 -16.43 2.00
C LEU A 196 14.97 -16.84 0.57
N GLN A 197 14.13 -17.88 0.38
CA GLN A 197 13.72 -18.36 -0.95
C GLN A 197 13.05 -17.26 -1.78
N GLU A 198 12.29 -16.38 -1.14
CA GLU A 198 11.58 -15.28 -1.80
C GLU A 198 12.49 -14.11 -2.19
N ILE A 199 13.73 -14.06 -1.69
CA ILE A 199 14.72 -13.03 -2.06
C ILE A 199 15.42 -13.48 -3.34
N THR A 200 14.75 -13.36 -4.48
CA THR A 200 15.37 -13.49 -5.81
C THR A 200 15.62 -12.10 -6.39
N THR A 201 16.56 -12.01 -7.33
CA THR A 201 16.94 -10.75 -7.96
C THR A 201 15.81 -10.18 -8.81
N GLU A 202 15.01 -11.05 -9.43
CA GLU A 202 13.74 -10.71 -10.08
C GLU A 202 12.74 -10.08 -9.10
N ASN A 203 12.61 -10.65 -7.90
CA ASN A 203 11.74 -10.08 -6.88
C ASN A 203 12.27 -8.73 -6.41
N CYS A 204 13.60 -8.55 -6.26
CA CYS A 204 14.19 -7.29 -5.80
C CYS A 204 13.84 -6.07 -6.66
N ILE A 205 13.63 -6.26 -7.96
CA ILE A 205 13.22 -5.20 -8.89
C ILE A 205 11.77 -4.76 -8.60
N THR A 206 10.93 -5.67 -8.09
CA THR A 206 9.50 -5.41 -7.88
C THR A 206 9.27 -4.38 -6.75
N LYS A 207 8.34 -3.45 -6.96
CA LYS A 207 7.99 -2.39 -5.97
C LYS A 207 7.64 -2.95 -4.59
N LYS A 208 6.99 -4.13 -4.55
CA LYS A 208 6.53 -4.81 -3.31
C LYS A 208 7.64 -5.54 -2.54
N PHE A 209 8.84 -5.68 -3.10
CA PHE A 209 9.93 -6.41 -2.46
C PHE A 209 10.29 -5.88 -1.08
N HIS A 210 10.34 -4.55 -0.91
CA HIS A 210 10.70 -3.96 0.38
C HIS A 210 9.70 -4.33 1.49
N LYS A 211 8.40 -4.49 1.16
CA LYS A 211 7.40 -4.92 2.13
C LYS A 211 7.59 -6.39 2.52
N VAL A 212 7.92 -7.23 1.54
CA VAL A 212 8.24 -8.64 1.78
C VAL A 212 9.49 -8.76 2.65
N LEU A 213 10.55 -8.05 2.28
CA LEU A 213 11.80 -8.01 3.02
C LEU A 213 11.59 -7.55 4.47
N GLN A 214 10.80 -6.49 4.66
CA GLN A 214 10.46 -5.97 5.99
C GLN A 214 9.66 -6.99 6.80
N SER A 215 8.62 -7.60 6.24
CA SER A 215 7.81 -8.60 6.94
C SER A 215 8.61 -9.82 7.40
N GLN A 216 9.62 -10.25 6.64
CA GLN A 216 10.46 -11.40 6.99
C GLN A 216 11.54 -11.04 8.01
N LEU A 217 12.07 -9.82 7.94
CA LEU A 217 13.20 -9.39 8.77
C LEU A 217 12.79 -8.66 10.05
N ASP A 218 11.57 -8.13 10.16
CA ASP A 218 11.11 -7.38 11.34
C ASP A 218 11.19 -8.23 12.62
N CYS A 219 10.86 -9.53 12.54
CA CYS A 219 10.94 -10.43 13.70
C CYS A 219 12.37 -10.65 14.22
N VAL A 220 13.39 -10.46 13.39
CA VAL A 220 14.81 -10.77 13.69
C VAL A 220 15.68 -9.52 13.58
N TRP A 221 15.09 -8.34 13.38
CA TRP A 221 15.80 -7.10 13.04
C TRP A 221 16.88 -6.70 14.05
N HIS A 222 16.64 -6.98 15.34
CA HIS A 222 17.57 -6.71 16.42
C HIS A 222 18.78 -7.65 16.43
N GLN A 223 18.64 -8.87 15.87
CA GLN A 223 19.70 -9.88 15.83
C GLN A 223 20.57 -9.77 14.57
N LEU A 224 20.14 -8.98 13.58
CA LEU A 224 20.89 -8.77 12.35
C LEU A 224 22.12 -7.89 12.59
N SER A 225 23.24 -8.29 11.97
CA SER A 225 24.49 -7.53 11.98
C SER A 225 24.33 -6.18 11.26
N THR A 226 25.11 -5.17 11.67
CA THR A 226 25.13 -3.83 11.03
C THR A 226 25.39 -3.93 9.54
N ARG A 227 26.34 -4.79 9.14
CA ARG A 227 26.66 -5.06 7.73
C ARG A 227 25.48 -5.60 6.92
N THR A 228 24.61 -6.41 7.53
CA THR A 228 23.40 -6.90 6.87
C THR A 228 22.40 -5.76 6.64
N LYS A 229 22.28 -4.85 7.60
CA LYS A 229 21.41 -3.66 7.49
C LYS A 229 21.92 -2.70 6.41
N GLU A 230 23.22 -2.55 6.25
CA GLU A 230 23.84 -1.80 5.15
C GLU A 230 23.46 -2.41 3.79
N TYR A 231 23.62 -3.73 3.61
CA TYR A 231 23.21 -4.38 2.35
C TYR A 231 21.72 -4.20 2.01
N ILE A 232 20.84 -4.15 3.02
CA ILE A 232 19.41 -3.86 2.81
C ILE A 232 19.18 -2.43 2.31
N GLN A 233 19.93 -1.45 2.86
CA GLN A 233 19.89 -0.07 2.37
C GLN A 233 20.46 0.02 0.96
N ASP A 234 21.56 -0.66 0.67
CA ASP A 234 22.17 -0.71 -0.66
C ASP A 234 21.18 -1.26 -1.70
N LEU A 235 20.46 -2.33 -1.38
CA LEU A 235 19.41 -2.88 -2.27
C LEU A 235 18.30 -1.85 -2.57
N LYS A 236 17.96 -1.01 -1.59
CA LYS A 236 16.96 0.06 -1.77
C LYS A 236 17.48 1.14 -2.73
N ILE A 237 18.75 1.53 -2.59
CA ILE A 237 19.40 2.54 -3.44
C ILE A 237 19.61 1.99 -4.86
N LEU A 238 20.14 0.78 -5.00
CA LEU A 238 20.36 0.10 -6.29
C LEU A 238 19.05 0.01 -7.09
N ARG A 239 17.94 -0.35 -6.44
CA ARG A 239 16.63 -0.37 -7.09
C ARG A 239 16.18 1.02 -7.57
N ALA A 240 16.39 2.05 -6.75
CA ALA A 240 16.05 3.43 -7.15
C ALA A 240 16.86 3.86 -8.38
N MET A 241 18.16 3.56 -8.40
CA MET A 241 19.04 3.87 -9.54
C MET A 241 18.62 3.14 -10.83
N ILE A 242 18.26 1.85 -10.74
CA ILE A 242 17.77 1.08 -11.90
C ILE A 242 16.50 1.73 -12.48
N ILE A 243 15.53 2.08 -11.63
CA ILE A 243 14.27 2.70 -12.07
C ILE A 243 14.53 4.08 -12.69
N GLU A 244 15.38 4.89 -12.08
CA GLU A 244 15.71 6.23 -12.57
C GLU A 244 16.45 6.18 -13.91
N SER A 245 17.38 5.24 -14.08
CA SER A 245 18.10 5.05 -15.35
C SER A 245 17.16 4.72 -16.51
N ALA A 246 16.13 3.90 -16.28
CA ALA A 246 15.14 3.56 -17.28
C ALA A 246 14.18 4.71 -17.57
N ALA A 247 13.77 5.47 -16.55
CA ALA A 247 12.86 6.61 -16.71
C ALA A 247 13.50 7.76 -17.51
N CYS A 248 14.77 8.07 -17.24
CA CYS A 248 15.48 9.16 -17.93
C CYS A 248 15.60 8.91 -19.45
N GLU A 249 15.73 7.66 -19.87
CA GLU A 249 15.83 7.30 -21.28
C GLU A 249 14.48 7.42 -22.00
N CYS A 250 13.40 6.94 -21.38
CA CYS A 250 12.04 7.15 -21.86
C CYS A 250 11.71 8.65 -22.04
N ASP A 251 12.12 9.50 -21.09
CA ASP A 251 11.86 10.94 -21.16
C ASP A 251 12.67 11.62 -22.27
N ARG A 252 13.92 11.20 -22.51
CA ARG A 252 14.77 11.74 -23.59
C ARG A 252 14.22 11.40 -24.97
N GLU A 253 13.80 10.16 -25.21
CA GLU A 253 13.24 9.76 -26.50
C GLU A 253 11.81 10.27 -26.70
N SER A 254 11.00 10.35 -25.64
CA SER A 254 9.67 10.98 -25.73
C SER A 254 9.78 12.46 -26.10
N ALA A 255 10.75 13.18 -25.53
CA ALA A 255 11.01 14.58 -25.88
C ALA A 255 11.56 14.72 -27.32
N ALA A 256 12.37 13.77 -27.79
CA ALA A 256 12.81 13.73 -29.18
C ALA A 256 11.64 13.46 -30.15
N CYS A 257 10.72 12.54 -29.80
CA CYS A 257 9.52 12.25 -30.58
C CYS A 257 8.44 13.36 -30.50
N GLU A 258 8.38 14.15 -29.42
CA GLU A 258 7.53 15.34 -29.30
C GLU A 258 8.04 16.53 -30.12
N CYS A 259 9.35 16.59 -30.42
CA CYS A 259 9.94 17.62 -31.27
C CYS A 259 9.67 17.38 -32.77
N ASP A 260 9.45 16.13 -33.19
CA ASP A 260 9.15 15.78 -34.59
C ASP A 260 7.64 15.76 -34.93
N ARG A 261 6.75 15.80 -33.92
CA ARG A 261 5.29 15.82 -34.13
C ARG A 261 4.74 17.23 -33.97
N ASP A 262 4.12 17.71 -35.05
CA ASP A 262 3.43 18.99 -35.16
C ASP A 262 2.64 19.37 -33.90
N SER A 263 2.72 20.66 -33.59
CA SER A 263 2.19 21.44 -32.45
C SER A 263 0.74 21.18 -31.97
N THR A 264 -0.01 20.27 -32.57
CA THR A 264 -1.41 19.96 -32.22
C THR A 264 -1.53 18.77 -31.25
N ILE A 265 -0.55 17.85 -31.20
CA ILE A 265 -0.59 16.64 -30.34
C ILE A 265 0.07 16.89 -28.95
N GLN A 266 0.78 18.02 -28.79
CA GLN A 266 1.49 18.37 -27.54
C GLN A 266 0.59 18.62 -26.32
N LEU A 267 -0.71 18.89 -26.51
CA LEU A 267 -1.62 19.12 -25.38
C LEU A 267 -2.09 17.80 -24.73
N ASP A 268 -2.36 16.77 -25.52
CA ASP A 268 -2.93 15.51 -25.01
C ASP A 268 -1.90 14.67 -24.25
N LEU A 269 -0.63 14.69 -24.66
CA LEU A 269 0.44 13.96 -23.96
C LEU A 269 0.79 14.57 -22.59
N LYS A 270 0.73 15.91 -22.47
CA LYS A 270 0.92 16.62 -21.19
C LYS A 270 -0.21 16.31 -20.20
N ILE A 271 -1.44 16.18 -20.68
CA ILE A 271 -2.59 15.76 -19.87
C ILE A 271 -2.42 14.29 -19.43
N LEU A 272 -1.92 13.42 -20.31
CA LEU A 272 -1.66 12.01 -19.97
C LEU A 272 -0.52 11.85 -18.93
N ARG A 273 0.55 12.66 -19.03
CA ARG A 273 1.63 12.71 -18.03
C ARG A 273 1.17 13.17 -16.65
N ALA A 274 0.18 14.06 -16.58
CA ALA A 274 -0.43 14.51 -15.32
C ALA A 274 -1.39 13.47 -14.69
N MET A 275 -1.81 12.45 -15.46
CA MET A 275 -2.75 11.43 -15.00
C MET A 275 -2.05 10.12 -14.55
N ILE A 276 -0.77 9.94 -14.93
CA ILE A 276 0.04 8.75 -14.63
C ILE A 276 1.00 8.98 -13.44
N MET A 277 1.26 10.23 -13.05
CA MET A 277 1.89 10.57 -11.76
C MET A 277 0.85 10.72 -10.64
#